data_AF-A0A2D7REU6-F1
#
_entry.id   AF-A0A2D7REU6-F1
#
_cell.length_a   1.000
_cell.length_b   1.000
_cell.length_c   1.000
_cell.angle_alpha   90.00
_cell.angle_beta   90.00
_cell.angle_gamma   90.00
#
_symmetry.space_group_name_H-M   'P 1'
#
loop_
_entity.id
_entity.type
_entity.pdbx_description
1 polymer ?
#
loop_
_entity_poly.entity_id
_entity_poly.type
_entity_poly.pdbx_seq_one_letter_code
_entity_poly.pdbx_strand_id
1 'polypeptide(L)'
;MCDKAFFIHDILENMIKCIPDYYDKDEIHYMKKLDVNLFHKAPEIVDEYWHEIYNHVSIKFSGDSDWEKKMCVIYNKGYQDYKKEFIHVY
;
A
#
# COMPACT_ATOMS: atom_id res chain seq x y z
N MET A 1 -7.72 -18.06 0.91
CA MET A 1 -7.40 -16.62 1.10
C MET A 1 -7.32 -15.98 -0.28
N CYS A 2 -7.64 -14.68 -0.39
CA CYS A 2 -7.74 -14.01 -1.69
C CYS A 2 -6.35 -13.61 -2.22
N ASP A 3 -5.96 -14.07 -3.41
CA ASP A 3 -4.65 -13.78 -4.01
C ASP A 3 -4.40 -12.28 -4.21
N LYS A 4 -5.47 -11.53 -4.50
CA LYS A 4 -5.45 -10.06 -4.56
C LYS A 4 -4.99 -9.42 -3.25
N ALA A 5 -5.50 -9.93 -2.12
CA ALA A 5 -5.16 -9.42 -0.80
C ALA A 5 -3.70 -9.73 -0.45
N PHE A 6 -3.20 -10.93 -0.80
CA PHE A 6 -1.78 -11.23 -0.61
C PHE A 6 -0.87 -10.33 -1.44
N PHE A 7 -1.25 -10.04 -2.69
CA PHE A 7 -0.47 -9.14 -3.53
C PHE A 7 -0.37 -7.74 -2.91
N ILE A 8 -1.49 -7.20 -2.42
CA ILE A 8 -1.51 -5.88 -1.77
C ILE A 8 -0.71 -5.89 -0.47
N HIS A 9 -0.80 -6.96 0.34
CA HIS A 9 0.00 -7.15 1.55
C HIS A 9 1.51 -7.06 1.28
N ASP A 10 2.00 -7.77 0.27
CA ASP A 10 3.42 -7.75 -0.10
C ASP A 10 3.89 -6.33 -0.48
N ILE A 11 3.04 -5.56 -1.16
CA ILE A 11 3.34 -4.17 -1.51
C ILE A 11 3.35 -3.28 -0.26
N LEU A 12 2.36 -3.43 0.63
CA LEU A 12 2.27 -2.68 1.89
C LEU A 12 3.47 -2.95 2.80
N GLU A 13 3.89 -4.21 2.96
CA GLU A 13 5.09 -4.56 3.71
C GLU A 13 6.33 -3.84 3.16
N ASN A 14 6.49 -3.83 1.84
CA ASN A 14 7.63 -3.18 1.20
C ASN A 14 7.61 -1.65 1.37
N MET A 15 6.41 -1.05 1.38
CA MET A 15 6.25 0.37 1.70
C MET A 15 6.64 0.67 3.15
N ILE A 16 6.15 -0.14 4.11
CA ILE A 16 6.45 0.02 5.54
C ILE A 16 7.96 -0.09 5.80
N LYS A 17 8.65 -1.04 5.15
CA LYS A 17 10.11 -1.22 5.26
C LYS A 17 10.92 -0.02 4.75
N CYS A 18 10.31 0.90 3.99
CA CYS A 18 10.97 2.12 3.55
C CYS A 18 10.86 3.26 4.57
N ILE A 19 9.94 3.18 5.52
CA ILE A 19 9.76 4.22 6.53
C ILE A 19 10.94 4.15 7.52
N PRO A 20 11.67 5.25 7.74
CA PRO A 20 12.75 5.26 8.72
C PRO A 20 12.22 5.01 10.14
N ASP A 21 12.98 4.27 10.96
CA ASP A 21 12.58 3.93 12.34
C ASP A 21 12.40 5.16 13.27
N TYR A 22 12.99 6.29 12.89
CA TYR A 22 12.86 7.56 13.61
C TYR A 22 11.61 8.36 13.21
N TYR A 23 10.91 7.95 12.14
CA TYR A 23 9.69 8.59 11.68
C TYR A 23 8.51 8.27 12.62
N ASP A 24 7.42 9.01 12.47
CA ASP A 24 6.23 8.90 13.33
C ASP A 24 5.74 7.45 13.45
N LYS A 25 5.80 6.93 14.67
CA LYS A 25 5.42 5.54 14.98
C LYS A 25 3.92 5.32 14.83
N ASP A 26 3.11 6.35 14.99
CA ASP A 26 1.66 6.26 14.84
C ASP A 26 1.30 6.03 13.37
N GLU A 27 2.02 6.65 12.43
CA GLU A 27 1.84 6.45 10.99
C GLU A 27 2.29 5.05 10.55
N ILE A 28 3.42 4.55 11.09
CA ILE A 28 3.84 3.15 10.88
C ILE A 28 2.79 2.18 11.41
N HIS A 29 2.21 2.46 12.58
CA HIS A 29 1.16 1.64 13.16
C HIS A 29 -0.11 1.66 12.30
N TYR A 30 -0.48 2.83 11.77
CA TYR A 30 -1.62 2.95 10.86
C TYR A 30 -1.44 2.12 9.59
N MET A 31 -0.26 2.18 8.95
CA MET A 31 0.06 1.36 7.78
C MET A 31 -0.04 -0.15 8.08
N LYS A 32 0.44 -0.60 9.25
CA LYS A 32 0.26 -2.00 9.68
C LYS A 32 -1.20 -2.37 9.94
N LYS A 33 -2.00 -1.41 10.41
CA LYS A 33 -3.44 -1.61 10.60
C LYS A 33 -4.17 -1.77 9.26
N LEU A 34 -3.78 -1.01 8.23
CA LEU A 34 -4.29 -1.22 6.87
C LEU A 34 -4.00 -2.65 6.39
N ASP A 35 -2.77 -3.10 6.60
CA ASP A 35 -2.36 -4.45 6.20
C ASP A 35 -3.16 -5.57 6.88
N VAL A 36 -3.44 -5.45 8.19
CA VAL A 36 -4.30 -6.42 8.89
C VAL A 36 -5.74 -6.34 8.37
N ASN A 37 -6.28 -5.13 8.21
CA ASN A 37 -7.66 -4.91 7.79
C ASN A 37 -7.96 -5.44 6.39
N LEU A 38 -6.97 -5.44 5.50
CA LEU A 38 -7.06 -5.99 4.15
C LEU A 38 -7.59 -7.43 4.12
N PHE A 39 -7.14 -8.28 5.03
CA PHE A 39 -7.58 -9.69 5.10
C PHE A 39 -8.99 -9.87 5.66
N HIS A 40 -9.57 -8.82 6.25
CA HIS A 40 -10.96 -8.80 6.70
C HIS A 40 -11.92 -8.23 5.65
N LYS A 41 -11.40 -7.75 4.50
CA LYS A 41 -12.22 -7.24 3.41
C LYS A 41 -12.73 -8.36 2.53
N ALA A 42 -13.93 -8.18 2.00
CA ALA A 42 -14.51 -9.09 1.03
C ALA A 42 -13.79 -8.94 -0.32
N PRO A 43 -13.52 -10.03 -1.07
CA PRO A 43 -12.76 -10.01 -2.33
C PRO A 43 -13.24 -8.98 -3.36
N GLU A 44 -14.55 -8.71 -3.40
CA GLU A 44 -15.21 -7.76 -4.30
C GLU A 44 -14.82 -6.30 -4.06
N ILE A 45 -14.38 -5.94 -2.85
CA ILE A 45 -13.99 -4.57 -2.47
C ILE A 45 -12.48 -4.43 -2.22
N VAL A 46 -11.70 -5.50 -2.45
CA VAL A 46 -10.23 -5.46 -2.29
C VAL A 46 -9.59 -4.48 -3.27
N ASP A 47 -10.15 -4.30 -4.46
CA ASP A 47 -9.65 -3.34 -5.44
C ASP A 47 -9.75 -1.88 -4.95
N GLU A 48 -10.79 -1.56 -4.18
CA GLU A 48 -10.98 -0.22 -3.59
C GLU A 48 -9.91 0.10 -2.52
N TYR A 49 -9.23 -0.92 -2.01
CA TYR A 49 -8.23 -0.76 -0.95
C TYR A 49 -7.02 0.06 -1.40
N TRP A 50 -6.69 0.04 -2.69
CA TRP A 50 -5.66 0.89 -3.28
C TRP A 50 -5.96 2.39 -3.06
N HIS A 51 -7.24 2.80 -3.12
CA HIS A 51 -7.61 4.18 -2.86
C HIS A 51 -7.41 4.59 -1.40
N GLU A 52 -7.68 3.67 -0.46
CA GLU A 52 -7.46 3.92 0.98
C GLU A 52 -5.96 4.13 1.27
N ILE A 53 -5.11 3.29 0.67
CA ILE A 53 -3.65 3.41 0.75
C ILE A 53 -3.20 4.74 0.14
N TYR A 54 -3.67 5.08 -1.07
CA TYR A 54 -3.32 6.33 -1.74
C TYR A 54 -3.67 7.57 -0.92
N ASN A 55 -4.89 7.62 -0.37
CA ASN A 55 -5.35 8.75 0.42
C ASN A 55 -4.45 8.97 1.64
N HIS A 56 -4.05 7.89 2.31
CA HIS A 56 -3.14 7.99 3.44
C HIS A 56 -1.74 8.45 2.99
N VAL A 57 -1.18 7.81 1.95
CA VAL A 57 0.17 8.10 1.45
C VAL A 57 0.29 9.55 0.96
N SER A 58 -0.67 10.03 0.18
CA SER A 58 -0.67 11.38 -0.38
C SER A 58 -0.77 12.48 0.69
N ILE A 59 -1.48 12.22 1.79
CA ILE A 59 -1.63 13.20 2.88
C ILE A 59 -0.39 13.21 3.79
N LYS A 60 0.16 12.04 4.10
CA LYS A 60 1.18 11.87 5.16
C LYS A 60 2.62 11.77 4.66
N PHE A 61 2.80 11.33 3.42
CA PHE A 61 4.10 10.97 2.84
C PHE A 61 4.36 11.70 1.51
N SER A 62 3.93 12.96 1.41
CA SER A 62 4.08 13.82 0.22
C SER A 62 5.29 14.76 0.29
N GLY A 63 6.22 14.51 1.21
CA GLY A 63 7.46 15.27 1.29
C GLY A 63 8.45 14.92 0.18
N ASP A 64 9.60 15.61 0.24
CA ASP A 64 10.65 15.53 -0.78
C ASP A 64 11.78 14.56 -0.42
N SER A 65 11.64 13.82 0.66
CA SER A 65 12.70 12.92 1.14
C SER A 65 12.85 11.67 0.26
N ASP A 66 14.05 11.11 0.24
CA ASP A 66 14.36 9.95 -0.61
C ASP A 66 13.52 8.71 -0.29
N TRP A 67 13.17 8.53 1.00
CA TRP A 67 12.37 7.39 1.42
C TRP A 67 10.88 7.55 1.05
N GLU A 68 10.33 8.78 1.09
CA GLU A 68 8.98 9.08 0.59
C GLU A 68 8.88 8.86 -0.92
N LYS A 69 9.90 9.31 -1.67
CA LYS A 69 10.03 9.04 -3.11
C LYS A 69 10.07 7.54 -3.39
N LYS A 70 10.86 6.79 -2.63
CA LYS A 70 10.93 5.32 -2.74
C LYS A 70 9.59 4.65 -2.43
N MET A 71 8.88 5.10 -1.41
CA MET A 71 7.54 4.61 -1.07
C MET A 71 6.55 4.86 -2.21
N CYS A 72 6.53 6.07 -2.77
CA CYS A 72 5.71 6.41 -3.94
C CYS A 72 6.02 5.50 -5.14
N VAL A 73 7.29 5.18 -5.39
CA VAL A 73 7.70 4.26 -6.45
C VAL A 73 7.18 2.85 -6.20
N ILE A 74 7.29 2.33 -4.98
CA ILE A 74 6.78 1.00 -4.61
C ILE A 74 5.26 0.94 -4.79
N TYR A 75 4.54 1.93 -4.29
CA TYR A 75 3.09 2.03 -4.44
C TYR A 75 2.68 2.01 -5.92
N ASN A 76 3.24 2.92 -6.72
CA ASN A 76 2.86 3.06 -8.13
C ASN A 76 3.20 1.80 -8.93
N LYS A 77 4.38 1.21 -8.71
CA LYS A 77 4.77 -0.03 -9.37
C LYS A 77 3.85 -1.18 -8.96
N GLY A 78 3.61 -1.34 -7.67
CA GLY A 78 2.72 -2.38 -7.13
C GLY A 78 1.31 -2.28 -7.71
N TYR A 79 0.76 -1.06 -7.78
CA TYR A 79 -0.57 -0.85 -8.39
C TYR A 79 -0.59 -1.19 -9.88
N GLN A 80 0.44 -0.78 -10.65
CA GLN A 80 0.51 -1.11 -12.08
C GLN A 80 0.63 -2.63 -12.31
N ASP A 81 1.44 -3.32 -11.50
CA ASP A 81 1.60 -4.76 -11.60
C ASP A 81 0.32 -5.49 -11.17
N TYR A 82 -0.37 -5.00 -10.12
CA TYR A 82 -1.70 -5.47 -9.74
C TYR A 82 -2.73 -5.34 -10.87
N LYS A 83 -2.76 -4.20 -11.56
CA LYS A 83 -3.67 -3.99 -12.69
C LYS A 83 -3.40 -4.98 -13.84
N LYS A 84 -2.14 -5.27 -14.12
CA LYS A 84 -1.77 -6.24 -15.17
C LYS A 84 -2.19 -7.66 -14.81
N GLU A 85 -1.99 -8.05 -13.55
CA GLU A 85 -2.26 -9.40 -13.06
C GLU A 85 -3.77 -9.68 -12.89
N PHE A 86 -4.53 -8.71 -12.35
CA PHE A 86 -5.89 -8.98 -11.87
C PHE A 86 -7.01 -8.21 -12.58
N ILE A 87 -6.70 -7.08 -13.23
CA ILE A 87 -7.73 -6.20 -13.81
C ILE A 87 -7.79 -6.33 -15.35
N HIS A 88 -6.73 -6.84 -16.01
CA HIS A 88 -6.65 -7.02 -17.47
C HIS A 88 -7.34 -5.89 -18.25
N VAL A 89 -6.82 -4.68 -18.13
CA VAL A 89 -7.21 -3.60 -19.04
C VAL A 89 -6.49 -3.85 -20.36
N TYR A 90 -7.19 -4.50 -21.30
CA TYR A 90 -6.81 -4.61 -22.71
C TYR A 90 -6.88 -3.26 -23.42
#